data_AF-A0A9N9HUG1-F1
#
_entry.id   AF-A0A9N9HUG1-F1
#
_cell.length_a   1.000
_cell.length_b   1.000
_cell.length_c   1.000
_cell.angle_alpha   90.00
_cell.angle_beta   90.00
_cell.angle_gamma   90.00
#
_symmetry.space_group_name_H-M   'P 1'
#
loop_
_entity.id
_entity.type
_entity.pdbx_description
1 polymer ?
#
loop_
_entity_poly.entity_id
_entity_poly.type
_entity_poly.pdbx_seq_one_letter_code
_entity_poly.pdbx_strand_id
1 'polypeptide(L)'
;YKKNYYIPFSRLRYDFKLLLRGSRDGFTPQIFHEKCDNQGPNLVVLKIRGDNQVIGDMRRQFNEKDNCSAKKRCYKHTIINATKFAVDDYEVFQ
;
A
#
# COMPACT_ATOMS: atom_id res chain seq x y z
N TYR A 1 1.81 -30.14 0.16
CA TYR A 1 3.23 -29.78 -0.03
C TYR A 1 3.38 -28.25 -0.11
N LYS A 2 3.94 -27.59 0.92
CA LYS A 2 4.27 -26.15 0.88
C LYS A 2 5.69 -25.99 0.35
N LYS A 3 5.87 -25.37 -0.81
CA LYS A 3 7.20 -24.97 -1.30
C LYS A 3 7.65 -23.74 -0.51
N ASN A 4 8.66 -23.92 0.35
CA ASN A 4 9.31 -22.81 1.05
C ASN A 4 10.42 -22.28 0.14
N TYR A 5 10.20 -21.10 -0.45
CA TYR A 5 11.23 -20.40 -1.22
C TYR A 5 12.12 -19.62 -0.25
N TYR A 6 13.35 -20.08 -0.05
CA TYR A 6 14.38 -19.31 0.64
C TYR A 6 14.93 -18.28 -0.36
N ILE A 7 14.55 -17.02 -0.21
CA ILE A 7 15.09 -15.91 -1.00
C ILE A 7 16.18 -15.27 -0.13
N PRO A 8 17.47 -15.43 -0.47
CA PRO A 8 18.54 -14.75 0.23
C PRO A 8 18.31 -13.24 0.19
N PHE A 9 18.52 -12.54 1.31
CA PHE A 9 18.38 -11.08 1.38
C PHE A 9 19.21 -10.37 0.29
N SER A 10 20.37 -10.94 -0.07
CA SER A 10 21.24 -10.48 -1.16
C SER A 10 20.63 -10.56 -2.57
N ARG A 11 19.49 -11.24 -2.75
CA ARG A 11 18.73 -11.31 -4.01
C ARG A 11 17.50 -10.40 -4.03
N LEU A 12 17.14 -9.74 -2.92
CA LEU A 12 16.08 -8.73 -2.89
C LEU A 12 16.66 -7.41 -3.43
N ARG A 13 16.50 -7.16 -4.73
CA ARG A 13 16.90 -5.90 -5.39
C ARG A 13 15.79 -4.83 -5.33
N TYR A 14 15.09 -4.74 -4.20
CA TYR A 14 14.02 -3.76 -4.02
C TYR A 14 14.43 -2.77 -2.95
N ASP A 15 14.83 -1.58 -3.39
CA ASP A 15 15.05 -0.44 -2.51
C ASP A 15 13.74 0.30 -2.35
N PHE A 16 13.09 0.11 -1.20
CA PHE A 16 11.84 0.80 -0.90
C PHE A 16 12.10 2.24 -0.45
N LYS A 17 11.61 3.20 -1.22
CA LYS A 17 11.64 4.61 -0.87
C LYS A 17 10.29 5.06 -0.33
N LEU A 18 10.26 5.52 0.91
CA LEU A 18 9.05 6.12 1.48
C LEU A 18 8.72 7.44 0.76
N LEU A 19 7.59 7.47 0.06
CA LEU A 19 7.05 8.66 -0.60
C LEU A 19 6.16 9.46 0.35
N LEU A 20 5.27 8.78 1.07
CA LEU A 20 4.19 9.39 1.83
C LEU A 20 3.88 8.60 3.10
N ARG A 21 3.64 9.30 4.22
CA ARG A 21 3.07 8.73 5.45
C ARG A 21 1.93 9.62 5.92
N GLY A 22 0.73 9.06 6.10
CA GLY A 22 -0.47 9.81 6.47
C GLY A 22 -0.30 10.64 7.75
N SER A 23 0.24 10.04 8.81
CA SER A 23 0.51 10.73 10.08
C SER A 23 1.56 11.85 10.00
N ARG A 24 2.46 11.84 9.00
CA ARG A 24 3.50 12.85 8.81
C ARG A 24 3.07 13.94 7.85
N ASP A 25 2.54 13.53 6.71
CA ASP A 25 2.31 14.38 5.54
C ASP A 25 0.84 14.82 5.42
N GLY A 26 -0.09 14.12 6.07
CA GLY A 26 -1.52 14.35 6.00
C GLY A 26 -2.29 13.31 5.19
N PHE A 27 -3.61 13.29 5.37
CA PHE A 27 -4.52 12.28 4.81
C PHE A 27 -5.33 12.77 3.59
N THR A 28 -4.99 13.93 3.03
CA THR A 28 -5.78 14.52 1.95
C THR A 28 -5.40 13.90 0.59
N PRO A 29 -6.37 13.71 -0.33
CA PRO A 29 -6.07 13.24 -1.69
C PRO A 29 -5.07 14.14 -2.42
N GLN A 30 -5.11 15.45 -2.19
CA GLN A 30 -4.18 16.40 -2.78
C GLN A 30 -2.72 16.07 -2.46
N ILE A 31 -2.42 15.75 -1.19
CA ILE A 31 -1.07 15.39 -0.75
C ILE A 31 -0.63 14.06 -1.38
N PHE A 32 -1.57 13.11 -1.54
CA PHE A 32 -1.29 11.87 -2.23
C PHE A 32 -0.90 12.12 -3.70
N HIS A 33 -1.69 12.91 -4.43
CA HIS A 33 -1.41 13.25 -5.82
C HIS A 33 -0.06 13.96 -5.97
N GLU A 34 0.25 14.92 -5.09
CA GLU A 34 1.52 15.64 -5.11
C GLU A 34 2.74 14.72 -4.92
N LYS A 35 2.64 13.69 -4.06
CA LYS A 35 3.79 12.83 -3.71
C LYS A 35 3.88 11.53 -4.51
N CYS A 36 2.76 11.01 -5.01
CA CYS A 36 2.67 9.65 -5.54
C CYS A 36 2.34 9.59 -7.03
N ASP A 37 1.79 10.66 -7.63
CA ASP A 37 1.49 10.65 -9.06
C ASP A 37 2.77 10.54 -9.89
N ASN A 38 2.67 9.82 -11.00
CA ASN A 38 3.77 9.58 -11.94
C ASN A 38 5.02 8.87 -11.36
N GLN A 39 4.98 8.37 -10.13
CA GLN A 39 6.07 7.60 -9.51
C GLN A 39 6.16 6.13 -10.00
N GLY A 40 5.23 5.68 -10.85
CA GLY A 40 5.17 4.27 -11.28
C GLY A 40 4.46 3.39 -10.25
N PRO A 41 4.76 2.07 -10.20
CA PRO A 41 4.16 1.15 -9.23
C PRO A 41 4.52 1.52 -7.79
N ASN A 42 3.54 1.46 -6.88
CA ASN A 42 3.70 1.82 -5.48
C ASN A 42 3.25 0.67 -4.57
N LEU A 43 3.88 0.53 -3.41
CA LEU A 43 3.46 -0.36 -2.34
C LEU A 43 2.79 0.46 -1.25
N VAL A 44 1.57 0.11 -0.86
CA VAL A 44 0.85 0.81 0.22
C VAL A 44 0.71 -0.10 1.43
N VAL A 45 1.14 0.39 2.59
CA VAL A 45 1.00 -0.29 3.88
C VAL A 45 -0.03 0.46 4.69
N LEU A 46 -1.09 -0.21 5.11
CA LEU A 46 -2.18 0.34 5.92
C LEU A 46 -2.05 -0.17 7.35
N LYS A 47 -2.12 0.76 8.32
CA LYS A 47 -2.30 0.44 9.74
C LYS A 47 -3.78 0.41 10.04
N ILE A 48 -4.33 -0.78 10.27
CA ILE A 48 -5.74 -0.97 10.61
C ILE A 48 -5.93 -0.81 12.12
N ARG A 49 -7.01 -0.14 12.51
CA ARG A 49 -7.37 0.00 13.92
C ARG A 49 -7.70 -1.37 14.51
N GLY A 50 -6.96 -1.76 15.55
CA GLY A 50 -7.18 -3.02 16.29
C GLY A 50 -6.58 -4.26 15.63
N ASP A 51 -5.77 -4.13 14.58
CA ASP A 51 -5.15 -5.27 13.88
C ASP A 51 -3.73 -4.96 13.37
N ASN A 52 -2.90 -5.99 13.14
CA ASN A 52 -1.45 -5.84 12.96
C ASN A 52 -0.96 -5.51 11.52
N GLN A 53 -1.63 -4.58 10.83
CA GLN A 53 -1.25 -4.03 9.50
C GLN A 53 -1.67 -4.87 8.28
N VAL A 54 -1.95 -4.19 7.17
CA VAL A 54 -2.23 -4.81 5.87
C VAL A 54 -1.44 -4.16 4.76
N ILE A 55 -0.85 -5.00 3.92
CA ILE A 55 -0.08 -4.60 2.74
C ILE A 55 -1.00 -4.69 1.53
N GLY A 56 -1.19 -3.58 0.82
CA GLY A 56 -1.82 -3.50 -0.49
C GLY A 56 -0.77 -3.30 -1.58
N ASP A 57 -0.73 -4.20 -2.57
CA ASP A 57 0.11 -4.06 -3.76
C ASP A 57 -0.64 -3.24 -4.83
N MET A 58 -0.14 -2.03 -5.13
CA MET A 58 -0.75 -1.10 -6.07
C MET A 58 0.04 -1.08 -7.38
N ARG A 59 -0.26 -2.06 -8.23
CA ARG A 59 0.42 -2.25 -9.52
C ARG A 59 0.05 -1.26 -10.62
N ARG A 60 -0.95 -0.40 -10.43
CA ARG A 60 -1.42 0.51 -11.48
C ARG A 60 -1.55 1.92 -10.95
N GLN A 61 -0.86 2.83 -11.65
CA GLN A 61 -0.91 4.28 -11.53
C GLN A 61 -2.27 4.76 -11.04
N PHE A 62 -2.26 5.54 -9.95
CA PHE A 62 -3.35 6.45 -9.64
C PHE A 62 -3.45 7.48 -10.75
N ASN A 63 -4.20 7.14 -11.80
CA ASN A 63 -4.68 8.17 -12.71
C ASN A 63 -5.91 8.79 -12.05
N GLU A 64 -5.80 10.08 -11.75
CA GLU A 64 -6.76 11.19 -11.62
C GLU A 64 -8.29 10.92 -11.61
N LYS A 65 -8.79 9.84 -12.25
CA LYS A 65 -10.22 9.49 -12.37
C LYS A 65 -10.78 8.58 -11.26
N ASP A 66 -9.94 7.84 -10.52
CA ASP A 66 -10.41 6.75 -9.62
C ASP A 66 -10.31 7.04 -8.09
N ASN A 67 -10.29 8.30 -7.67
CA ASN A 67 -10.45 8.71 -6.25
C ASN A 67 -9.54 7.96 -5.24
N CYS A 68 -8.26 7.74 -5.55
CA CYS A 68 -7.34 7.09 -4.62
C CYS A 68 -7.79 5.66 -4.16
N SER A 69 -8.55 4.90 -4.97
CA SER A 69 -9.02 3.54 -4.64
C SER A 69 -8.13 2.38 -5.18
N ALA A 70 -7.96 1.32 -4.36
CA ALA A 70 -7.35 0.06 -4.80
C ALA A 70 -8.41 -1.01 -5.12
N LYS A 71 -8.13 -1.89 -6.09
CA LYS A 71 -9.01 -3.03 -6.38
C LYS A 71 -9.04 -4.00 -5.20
N LYS A 72 -10.21 -4.57 -4.90
CA LYS A 72 -10.39 -5.54 -3.80
C LYS A 72 -9.35 -6.66 -3.75
N ARG A 73 -8.93 -7.16 -4.92
CA ARG A 73 -7.90 -8.22 -5.05
C ARG A 73 -6.46 -7.80 -4.70
N CYS A 74 -6.21 -6.51 -4.49
CA CYS A 74 -4.90 -5.98 -4.11
C CYS A 74 -4.64 -6.06 -2.60
N TYR A 75 -5.69 -6.32 -1.80
CA TYR A 75 -5.58 -6.47 -0.36
C TYR A 75 -5.38 -7.93 0.06
N LYS A 76 -4.80 -8.13 1.24
CA LYS A 76 -4.69 -9.46 1.87
C LYS A 76 -6.08 -10.09 2.06
N HIS A 77 -6.17 -11.42 1.95
CA HIS A 77 -7.43 -12.17 1.96
C HIS A 77 -8.33 -11.84 3.17
N THR A 78 -7.76 -11.53 4.33
CA THR A 78 -8.50 -11.12 5.54
C THR A 78 -9.34 -9.85 5.31
N ILE A 79 -8.82 -8.85 4.57
CA ILE A 79 -9.59 -7.64 4.21
C ILE A 79 -10.65 -7.96 3.17
N ILE A 80 -10.38 -8.86 2.22
CA ILE A 80 -11.31 -9.20 1.13
C ILE A 80 -12.66 -9.68 1.69
N ASN A 81 -12.67 -10.31 2.86
CA ASN A 81 -13.89 -10.82 3.50
C ASN A 81 -14.53 -9.81 4.47
N ALA A 82 -13.84 -8.74 4.85
CA ALA A 82 -14.39 -7.69 5.71
C ALA A 82 -15.34 -6.77 4.90
N THR A 83 -16.44 -6.37 5.51
CA THR A 83 -17.39 -5.41 4.91
C THR A 83 -16.98 -3.96 5.16
N LYS A 84 -16.34 -3.68 6.30
CA LYS A 84 -15.77 -2.38 6.69
C LYS A 84 -14.57 -2.60 7.62
N PHE A 85 -13.59 -1.71 7.54
CA PHE A 85 -12.45 -1.62 8.47
C PHE A 85 -12.06 -0.15 8.64
N ALA A 86 -11.48 0.19 9.79
CA ALA A 86 -10.95 1.52 10.06
C ALA A 86 -9.42 1.54 9.88
N VAL A 87 -8.90 2.57 9.23
CA VAL A 87 -7.46 2.77 9.03
C VAL A 87 -7.00 3.90 9.94
N ASP A 88 -5.99 3.64 10.77
CA ASP A 88 -5.37 4.63 11.65
C ASP A 88 -4.23 5.38 10.96
N ASP A 89 -3.49 4.73 10.06
CA ASP A 89 -2.39 5.35 9.30
C ASP A 89 -2.11 4.59 7.99
N TYR A 90 -1.32 5.19 7.10
CA TYR A 90 -0.82 4.52 5.91
C TYR A 90 0.54 5.06 5.45
N GLU A 91 1.28 4.22 4.74
CA GLU A 91 2.57 4.53 4.13
C GLU A 91 2.58 4.09 2.67
N VAL A 92 3.21 4.88 1.81
CA VAL A 92 3.38 4.60 0.38
C VAL A 92 4.86 4.54 0.05
N PHE A 93 5.29 3.44 -0.55
CA PHE A 93 6.66 3.20 -0.97
C PHE A 93 6.74 3.04 -2.49
N GLN A 94 7.87 3.43 -3.06
CA GLN A 94 8.31 3.11 -4.42
C GLN A 94 9.40 2.04 -4.35
#